data_AF-A0A2I0KN29-F1
#
_entry.id   AF-A0A2I0KN29-F1
#
_cell.length_a   1.000
_cell.length_b   1.000
_cell.length_c   1.000
_cell.angle_alpha   90.00
_cell.angle_beta   90.00
_cell.angle_gamma   90.00
#
_symmetry.space_group_name_H-M   'P 1'
#
loop_
_entity.id
_entity.type
_entity.pdbx_description
1 polymer ?
#
loop_
_entity_poly.entity_id
_entity_poly.type
_entity_poly.pdbx_seq_one_letter_code
_entity_poly.pdbx_strand_id
1 'polypeptide(L)'
;MATRIAASPKKTLVDHIRVLARPLNSVPSSITAAVPGQFAAFEEKHEPAPTGPSPPIDLSDPGRLFASVPTTRLIHSVANLHAAAVDPLVDLGIKVMTSRLVTGTGPARDIVIGAVKRTFYKHFCGGEDTVEAAETVRQLNEAGLRGMLDYAVEDAEDNPSCDQNLEAFLQTVASTKTLPQGCVSFVIVKITAICPISLLQRVADLLRWQKKNPEFHLPWKHYSYPILSDSTPVYHTPAEPEPLTPQEEANLLLAQERLRRIGKKCEEYNIPLCIDAEYTAVQPAIDYF
;
A
#
# COMPACT_ATOMS: atom_id res chain seq x y z
N MET A 1 -40.58 11.26 -55.76
CA MET A 1 -40.69 11.19 -54.28
C MET A 1 -40.12 9.86 -53.84
N ALA A 2 -38.98 9.88 -53.16
CA ALA A 2 -38.10 8.72 -52.96
C ALA A 2 -38.40 8.02 -51.63
N THR A 3 -38.57 6.69 -51.72
CA THR A 3 -38.67 5.73 -50.62
C THR A 3 -37.28 5.43 -50.08
N ARG A 4 -37.07 5.49 -48.75
CA ARG A 4 -35.87 4.93 -48.09
C ARG A 4 -36.27 4.01 -46.94
N ILE A 5 -35.82 2.77 -47.07
CA ILE A 5 -35.86 1.69 -46.08
C ILE A 5 -34.77 1.97 -45.05
N ALA A 6 -35.10 2.00 -43.77
CA ALA A 6 -34.15 2.12 -42.68
C ALA A 6 -33.56 0.75 -42.33
N ALA A 7 -32.23 0.62 -42.42
CA ALA A 7 -31.49 -0.54 -41.95
C ALA A 7 -31.16 -0.39 -40.46
N SER A 8 -31.48 -1.42 -39.66
CA SER A 8 -31.08 -1.52 -38.24
C SER A 8 -29.58 -1.77 -38.13
N PRO A 9 -28.85 -1.10 -37.20
CA PRO A 9 -27.45 -1.41 -36.97
C PRO A 9 -27.31 -2.76 -36.24
N LYS A 10 -26.31 -3.54 -36.64
CA LYS A 10 -25.93 -4.82 -36.00
C LYS A 10 -25.26 -4.52 -34.66
N LYS A 11 -25.84 -5.02 -33.56
CA LYS A 11 -25.24 -4.98 -32.23
C LYS A 11 -23.95 -5.81 -32.20
N THR A 12 -22.87 -5.27 -31.64
CA THR A 12 -21.58 -5.97 -31.54
C THR A 12 -21.43 -6.59 -30.15
N LEU A 13 -20.54 -7.59 -30.02
CA LEU A 13 -20.28 -8.34 -28.78
C LEU A 13 -19.95 -7.43 -27.57
N VAL A 14 -19.44 -6.22 -27.83
CA VAL A 14 -19.13 -5.19 -26.83
C VAL A 14 -20.39 -4.69 -26.10
N ASP A 15 -21.53 -4.63 -26.80
CA ASP A 15 -22.80 -4.19 -26.22
C ASP A 15 -23.37 -5.20 -25.22
N HIS A 16 -23.03 -6.48 -25.35
CA HIS A 16 -23.48 -7.53 -24.42
C HIS A 16 -22.70 -7.51 -23.09
N ILE A 17 -21.46 -7.04 -23.09
CA ILE A 17 -20.63 -6.96 -21.87
C ILE A 17 -21.14 -5.85 -20.94
N ARG A 18 -21.69 -4.76 -21.50
CA ARG A 18 -22.28 -3.66 -20.70
C ARG A 18 -23.48 -4.08 -19.85
N VAL A 19 -24.19 -5.14 -20.23
CA VAL A 19 -25.42 -5.58 -19.53
C VAL A 19 -25.13 -6.42 -18.28
N LEU A 20 -23.93 -7.01 -18.17
CA LEU A 20 -23.52 -7.83 -17.02
C LEU A 20 -22.70 -7.07 -15.97
N ALA A 21 -22.33 -5.82 -16.24
CA ALA A 21 -21.64 -4.96 -15.28
C ALA A 21 -22.67 -4.29 -14.37
N ARG A 22 -22.78 -4.77 -13.13
CA ARG A 22 -23.42 -4.03 -12.04
C ARG A 22 -22.76 -2.64 -11.96
N PRO A 23 -23.49 -1.53 -11.85
CA PRO A 23 -22.85 -0.21 -11.72
C PRO A 23 -22.03 -0.20 -10.44
N LEU A 24 -20.74 0.11 -10.55
CA LEU A 24 -19.90 0.44 -9.41
C LEU A 24 -20.49 1.71 -8.78
N ASN A 25 -20.92 1.63 -7.53
CA ASN A 25 -21.40 2.79 -6.78
C ASN A 25 -20.25 3.81 -6.68
N SER A 26 -20.36 4.90 -7.45
CA SER A 26 -19.51 6.08 -7.26
C SER A 26 -20.01 6.85 -6.05
N VAL A 27 -19.21 6.91 -4.99
CA VAL A 27 -19.42 7.87 -3.90
C VAL A 27 -18.97 9.24 -4.40
N PRO A 28 -19.78 10.31 -4.26
CA PRO A 28 -19.38 11.64 -4.71
C PRO A 28 -18.33 12.23 -3.75
N SER A 29 -17.11 12.45 -4.25
CA SER A 29 -16.11 13.29 -3.58
C SER A 29 -16.60 14.74 -3.57
N SER A 30 -17.16 15.17 -2.43
CA SER A 30 -17.37 16.59 -2.15
C SER A 30 -16.26 17.04 -1.21
N ILE A 31 -15.20 17.63 -1.77
CA ILE A 31 -14.19 18.36 -0.99
C ILE A 31 -14.35 19.83 -1.36
N THR A 32 -14.91 20.62 -0.46
CA THR A 32 -14.79 22.08 -0.49
C THR A 32 -14.89 22.61 0.93
N ALA A 33 -13.73 22.84 1.54
CA ALA A 33 -13.55 23.85 2.57
C ALA A 33 -12.05 24.18 2.61
N ALA A 34 -11.67 25.26 1.92
CA ALA A 34 -10.34 25.85 2.02
C ALA A 34 -10.23 26.61 3.36
N VAL A 35 -9.16 26.36 4.12
CA VAL A 35 -8.72 27.23 5.22
C VAL A 35 -7.35 27.78 4.83
N PRO A 36 -7.13 29.11 4.87
CA PRO A 36 -5.86 29.70 4.48
C PRO A 36 -4.89 29.66 5.67
N GLY A 37 -3.87 28.80 5.59
CA GLY A 37 -2.74 28.78 6.52
C GLY A 37 -1.44 29.07 5.75
N GLN A 38 -0.79 30.19 6.08
CA GLN A 38 0.53 30.54 5.57
C GLN A 38 1.55 29.49 6.00
N PHE A 39 1.99 28.64 5.08
CA PHE A 39 3.22 27.86 5.24
C PHE A 39 4.39 28.66 4.69
N ALA A 40 5.40 28.84 5.55
CA ALA A 40 6.67 29.44 5.20
C ALA A 40 7.30 28.69 4.02
N ALA A 41 7.75 29.44 3.02
CA ALA A 41 8.44 28.91 1.86
C ALA A 41 9.74 28.21 2.30
N PHE A 42 9.76 26.88 2.24
CA PHE A 42 11.00 26.14 2.13
C PHE A 42 11.46 26.24 0.68
N GLU A 43 12.50 27.03 0.42
CA GLU A 43 13.21 26.98 -0.86
C GLU A 43 13.96 25.65 -0.95
N GLU A 44 13.38 24.68 -1.64
CA GLU A 44 14.06 23.48 -2.09
C GLU A 44 15.00 23.84 -3.25
N LYS A 45 16.31 23.88 -3.00
CA LYS A 45 17.31 23.96 -4.07
C LYS A 45 17.52 22.58 -4.67
N HIS A 46 16.60 22.16 -5.54
CA HIS A 46 16.79 21.00 -6.41
C HIS A 46 17.36 21.47 -7.76
N GLU A 47 18.60 21.10 -8.08
CA GLU A 47 19.06 21.18 -9.47
C GLU A 47 18.39 20.04 -10.27
N PRO A 48 17.64 20.33 -11.34
CA PRO A 48 17.02 19.29 -12.13
C PRO A 48 18.07 18.58 -13.01
N ALA A 49 18.08 17.25 -12.95
CA ALA A 49 18.74 16.42 -13.96
C ALA A 49 18.16 16.71 -15.37
N PRO A 50 18.97 16.71 -16.43
CA PRO A 50 18.51 17.10 -17.76
C PRO A 50 17.79 15.93 -18.43
N THR A 51 16.45 15.98 -18.47
CA THR A 51 15.66 15.25 -19.48
C THR A 51 14.49 16.14 -19.90
N GLY A 52 14.33 16.38 -21.20
CA GLY A 52 13.25 17.22 -21.73
C GLY A 52 11.87 16.69 -21.32
N PRO A 53 10.83 17.54 -21.29
CA PRO A 53 9.53 17.14 -20.78
C PRO A 53 8.91 16.08 -21.70
N SER A 54 8.87 14.83 -21.23
CA SER A 54 7.89 13.87 -21.72
C SER A 54 6.51 14.52 -21.59
N PRO A 55 5.64 14.45 -22.62
CA PRO A 55 4.31 15.02 -22.52
C PRO A 55 3.59 14.46 -21.29
N PRO A 56 2.84 15.28 -20.54
CA PRO A 56 2.14 14.83 -19.35
C PRO A 56 1.21 13.65 -19.70
N ILE A 57 1.20 12.64 -18.83
CA ILE A 57 0.36 11.45 -19.00
C ILE A 57 -1.11 11.89 -18.98
N ASP A 58 -1.83 11.61 -20.07
CA ASP A 58 -3.27 11.88 -20.17
C ASP A 58 -4.07 10.69 -19.64
N LEU A 59 -4.58 10.83 -18.40
CA LEU A 59 -5.39 9.80 -17.74
C LEU A 59 -6.81 9.69 -18.32
N SER A 60 -7.23 10.62 -19.19
CA SER A 60 -8.55 10.62 -19.81
C SER A 60 -8.63 9.82 -21.12
N ASP A 61 -7.48 9.43 -21.67
CA ASP A 61 -7.38 8.59 -22.87
C ASP A 61 -6.79 7.20 -22.55
N PRO A 62 -7.64 6.22 -22.17
CA PRO A 62 -7.19 4.86 -21.90
C PRO A 62 -6.53 4.20 -23.12
N GLY A 63 -6.92 4.59 -24.34
CA GLY A 63 -6.36 4.03 -25.57
C GLY A 63 -4.86 4.33 -25.69
N ARG A 64 -4.46 5.56 -25.34
CA ARG A 64 -3.05 5.94 -25.26
C ARG A 64 -2.35 5.34 -24.04
N LEU A 65 -2.98 5.37 -22.87
CA LEU A 65 -2.39 4.90 -21.62
C LEU A 65 -1.99 3.42 -21.67
N PHE A 66 -2.81 2.59 -22.33
CA PHE A 66 -2.57 1.15 -22.45
C PHE A 66 -2.03 0.72 -23.82
N ALA A 67 -1.62 1.66 -24.68
CA ALA A 67 -1.16 1.35 -26.05
C ALA A 67 0.04 0.39 -26.09
N SER A 68 0.92 0.46 -25.10
CA SER A 68 2.08 -0.44 -24.95
C SER A 68 1.76 -1.77 -24.29
N VAL A 69 0.54 -1.95 -23.76
CA VAL A 69 0.15 -3.14 -23.01
C VAL A 69 -0.51 -4.15 -23.96
N PRO A 70 0.01 -5.39 -24.04
CA PRO A 70 -0.57 -6.42 -24.92
C PRO A 70 -2.02 -6.74 -24.55
N THR A 71 -2.90 -6.89 -25.56
CA THR A 71 -4.32 -7.25 -25.36
C THR A 71 -4.51 -8.51 -24.52
N THR A 72 -3.62 -9.49 -24.65
CA THR A 72 -3.64 -10.72 -23.84
C THR A 72 -3.42 -10.42 -22.35
N ARG A 73 -2.57 -9.45 -22.01
CA ARG A 73 -2.33 -8.98 -20.64
C ARG A 73 -3.55 -8.25 -20.09
N LEU A 74 -4.26 -7.49 -20.93
CA LEU A 74 -5.51 -6.83 -20.58
C LEU A 74 -6.64 -7.83 -20.31
N ILE A 75 -6.82 -8.83 -21.19
CA ILE A 75 -7.81 -9.90 -21.00
C ILE A 75 -7.54 -10.66 -19.69
N HIS A 76 -6.27 -11.00 -19.44
CA HIS A 76 -5.87 -11.66 -18.19
C HIS A 76 -6.17 -10.80 -16.96
N SER A 77 -5.90 -9.50 -17.04
CA SER A 77 -6.21 -8.54 -15.96
C SER A 77 -7.72 -8.48 -15.68
N VAL A 78 -8.53 -8.36 -16.73
CA VAL A 78 -9.99 -8.38 -16.62
C VAL A 78 -10.50 -9.69 -16.00
N ALA A 79 -9.96 -10.84 -16.41
CA ALA A 79 -10.33 -12.13 -15.85
C ALA A 79 -10.00 -12.22 -14.34
N ASN A 80 -8.81 -11.80 -13.94
CA ASN A 80 -8.40 -11.79 -12.53
C ASN A 80 -9.24 -10.84 -11.68
N LEU A 81 -9.50 -9.62 -12.18
CA LEU A 81 -10.32 -8.63 -11.48
C LEU A 81 -11.76 -9.11 -11.31
N HIS A 82 -12.35 -9.74 -12.35
CA HIS A 82 -13.68 -10.34 -12.22
C HIS A 82 -13.68 -11.50 -11.23
N ALA A 83 -12.64 -12.33 -11.22
CA ALA A 83 -12.53 -13.41 -10.26
C ALA A 83 -12.44 -12.88 -8.81
N ALA A 84 -11.66 -11.82 -8.60
CA ALA A 84 -11.54 -11.13 -7.30
C ALA A 84 -12.84 -10.44 -6.85
N ALA A 85 -13.72 -10.10 -7.78
CA ALA A 85 -15.01 -9.46 -7.49
C ALA A 85 -16.16 -10.43 -7.19
N VAL A 86 -15.89 -11.75 -7.18
CA VAL A 86 -16.89 -12.78 -6.91
C VAL A 86 -16.60 -13.45 -5.57
N ASP A 87 -17.34 -13.05 -4.52
CA ASP A 87 -17.08 -13.49 -3.13
C ASP A 87 -16.95 -15.02 -2.99
N PRO A 88 -17.84 -15.86 -3.56
CA PRO A 88 -17.70 -17.32 -3.43
C PRO A 88 -16.39 -17.87 -4.02
N LEU A 89 -15.83 -17.22 -5.03
CA LEU A 89 -14.58 -17.61 -5.66
C LEU A 89 -13.39 -17.20 -4.80
N VAL A 90 -13.43 -16.01 -4.21
CA VAL A 90 -12.45 -15.54 -3.23
C VAL A 90 -12.44 -16.47 -2.01
N ASP A 91 -13.60 -16.79 -1.46
CA ASP A 91 -13.75 -17.71 -0.32
C ASP A 91 -13.18 -19.10 -0.63
N LEU A 92 -13.43 -19.61 -1.83
CA LEU A 92 -12.85 -20.87 -2.29
C LEU A 92 -11.33 -20.77 -2.38
N GLY A 93 -10.81 -19.68 -2.94
CA GLY A 93 -9.37 -19.41 -3.02
C GLY A 93 -8.71 -19.40 -1.65
N ILE A 94 -9.30 -18.70 -0.67
CA ILE A 94 -8.82 -18.68 0.71
C ILE A 94 -8.79 -20.10 1.29
N LYS A 95 -9.90 -20.85 1.18
CA LYS A 95 -9.98 -22.23 1.68
C LYS A 95 -8.92 -23.14 1.06
N VAL A 96 -8.65 -23.00 -0.24
CA VAL A 96 -7.61 -23.76 -0.94
C VAL A 96 -6.23 -23.39 -0.42
N MET A 97 -5.93 -22.09 -0.31
CA MET A 97 -4.63 -21.59 0.17
C MET A 97 -4.32 -21.98 1.61
N THR A 98 -5.35 -22.07 2.46
CA THR A 98 -5.20 -22.54 3.86
C THR A 98 -5.30 -24.06 4.01
N SER A 99 -5.51 -24.81 2.93
CA SER A 99 -5.71 -26.26 3.00
C SER A 99 -4.39 -27.03 3.12
N ARG A 100 -4.50 -28.28 3.57
CA ARG A 100 -3.36 -29.23 3.63
C ARG A 100 -2.72 -29.50 2.26
N LEU A 101 -3.43 -29.25 1.16
CA LEU A 101 -2.91 -29.39 -0.20
C LEU A 101 -1.79 -28.36 -0.48
N VAL A 102 -1.85 -27.20 0.15
CA VAL A 102 -0.89 -26.10 -0.01
C VAL A 102 0.11 -26.04 1.14
N THR A 103 -0.30 -26.42 2.36
CA THR A 103 0.60 -26.43 3.53
C THR A 103 1.51 -27.65 3.61
N GLY A 104 1.23 -28.72 2.86
CA GLY A 104 2.10 -29.90 2.76
C GLY A 104 3.21 -29.75 1.73
N THR A 105 4.22 -30.63 1.76
CA THR A 105 5.26 -30.70 0.73
C THR A 105 4.87 -31.74 -0.33
N GLY A 106 4.48 -31.30 -1.52
CA GLY A 106 4.09 -32.22 -2.60
C GLY A 106 3.72 -31.53 -3.92
N PRO A 107 3.56 -32.31 -5.01
CA PRO A 107 3.32 -31.76 -6.35
C PRO A 107 2.02 -30.97 -6.46
N ALA A 108 1.00 -31.31 -5.66
CA ALA A 108 -0.25 -30.56 -5.61
C ALA A 108 -0.03 -29.11 -5.15
N ARG A 109 0.84 -28.89 -4.16
CA ARG A 109 1.22 -27.54 -3.70
C ARG A 109 1.84 -26.76 -4.85
N ASP A 110 2.81 -27.34 -5.54
CA ASP A 110 3.54 -26.64 -6.59
C ASP A 110 2.64 -26.29 -7.78
N ILE A 111 1.66 -27.14 -8.11
CA ILE A 111 0.62 -26.84 -9.10
C ILE A 111 -0.24 -25.65 -8.65
N VAL A 112 -0.72 -25.67 -7.41
CA VAL A 112 -1.59 -24.60 -6.89
C VAL A 112 -0.81 -23.27 -6.80
N ILE A 113 0.38 -23.28 -6.21
CA ILE A 113 1.24 -22.10 -6.10
C ILE A 113 1.62 -21.59 -7.49
N GLY A 114 1.98 -22.47 -8.43
CA GLY A 114 2.26 -22.10 -9.81
C GLY A 114 1.05 -21.44 -10.51
N ALA A 115 -0.15 -21.95 -10.28
CA ALA A 115 -1.39 -21.36 -10.80
C ALA A 115 -1.64 -19.96 -10.22
N VAL A 116 -1.50 -19.79 -8.89
CA VAL A 116 -1.64 -18.49 -8.22
C VAL A 116 -0.59 -17.50 -8.72
N LYS A 117 0.66 -17.94 -8.84
CA LYS A 117 1.78 -17.15 -9.38
C LYS A 117 1.49 -16.63 -10.78
N ARG A 118 0.96 -17.50 -11.66
CA ARG A 118 0.67 -17.12 -13.04
C ARG A 118 -0.57 -16.23 -13.21
N THR A 119 -1.47 -16.22 -12.21
CA THR A 119 -2.75 -15.50 -12.23
C THR A 119 -2.74 -14.26 -11.35
N PHE A 120 -3.22 -14.38 -10.10
CA PHE A 120 -3.42 -13.27 -9.16
C PHE A 120 -2.10 -12.60 -8.79
N TYR A 121 -1.07 -13.38 -8.48
CA TYR A 121 0.21 -12.84 -8.06
C TYR A 121 0.82 -11.94 -9.15
N LYS A 122 0.90 -12.44 -10.39
CA LYS A 122 1.39 -11.65 -11.54
C LYS A 122 0.60 -10.37 -11.80
N HIS A 123 -0.64 -10.27 -11.33
CA HIS A 123 -1.46 -9.08 -11.52
C HIS A 123 -1.34 -8.07 -10.37
N PHE A 124 -1.27 -8.55 -9.12
CA PHE A 124 -1.28 -7.69 -7.94
C PHE A 124 0.11 -7.43 -7.34
N CYS A 125 1.09 -8.28 -7.60
CA CYS A 125 2.45 -8.16 -7.07
C CYS A 125 3.41 -7.70 -8.17
N GLY A 126 4.31 -6.77 -7.81
CA GLY A 126 5.34 -6.26 -8.73
C GLY A 126 6.45 -7.26 -9.04
N GLY A 127 6.61 -8.31 -8.23
CA GLY A 127 7.61 -9.36 -8.38
C GLY A 127 7.74 -10.18 -7.10
N GLU A 128 8.24 -11.41 -7.21
CA GLU A 128 8.49 -12.31 -6.07
C GLU A 128 9.66 -11.88 -5.20
N ASP A 129 10.61 -11.20 -5.81
CA ASP A 129 11.80 -10.68 -5.17
C ASP A 129 12.12 -9.28 -5.70
N THR A 130 13.19 -8.71 -5.16
CA THR A 130 13.65 -7.37 -5.52
C THR A 130 14.13 -7.27 -6.97
N VAL A 131 14.53 -8.38 -7.60
CA VAL A 131 14.98 -8.41 -9.01
C VAL A 131 13.79 -8.31 -9.94
N GLU A 132 12.77 -9.16 -9.74
CA GLU A 132 11.54 -9.11 -10.51
C GLU A 132 10.80 -7.78 -10.32
N ALA A 133 10.75 -7.27 -9.08
CA ALA A 133 10.16 -5.96 -8.79
C ALA A 133 10.88 -4.84 -9.53
N ALA A 134 12.23 -4.87 -9.58
CA ALA A 134 13.02 -3.91 -10.34
C ALA A 134 12.72 -3.98 -11.85
N GLU A 135 12.54 -5.17 -12.42
CA GLU A 135 12.14 -5.31 -13.83
C GLU A 135 10.76 -4.70 -14.11
N THR A 136 9.79 -4.92 -13.22
CA THR A 136 8.46 -4.31 -13.33
C THR A 136 8.54 -2.78 -13.25
N VAL A 137 9.36 -2.23 -12.34
CA VAL A 137 9.55 -0.78 -12.26
C VAL A 137 10.18 -0.21 -13.53
N ARG A 138 11.15 -0.91 -14.16
CA ARG A 138 11.73 -0.48 -15.44
C ARG A 138 10.67 -0.43 -16.55
N GLN A 139 9.82 -1.44 -16.64
CA GLN A 139 8.71 -1.46 -17.61
C GLN A 139 7.72 -0.30 -17.38
N LEU A 140 7.41 0.01 -16.12
CA LEU A 140 6.56 1.17 -15.79
C LEU A 140 7.24 2.48 -16.18
N ASN A 141 8.55 2.59 -15.99
CA ASN A 141 9.31 3.78 -16.33
C ASN A 141 9.38 4.06 -17.83
N GLU A 142 9.43 3.03 -18.67
CA GLU A 142 9.29 3.17 -20.13
C GLU A 142 7.96 3.81 -20.55
N ALA A 143 6.91 3.63 -19.74
CA ALA A 143 5.60 4.27 -19.92
C ALA A 143 5.50 5.66 -19.25
N GLY A 144 6.60 6.20 -18.71
CA GLY A 144 6.63 7.47 -18.00
C GLY A 144 6.12 7.42 -16.56
N LEU A 145 5.88 6.22 -16.01
CA LEU A 145 5.41 6.03 -14.64
C LEU A 145 6.57 5.79 -13.68
N ARG A 146 6.32 5.98 -12.38
CA ARG A 146 7.27 5.66 -11.31
C ARG A 146 6.64 4.63 -10.37
N GLY A 147 7.47 3.74 -9.84
CA GLY A 147 7.05 2.77 -8.83
C GLY A 147 7.03 3.38 -7.43
N MET A 148 6.13 2.89 -6.59
CA MET A 148 6.28 2.89 -5.13
C MET A 148 6.65 1.46 -4.75
N LEU A 149 7.76 1.28 -4.04
CA LEU A 149 8.18 -0.05 -3.59
C LEU A 149 7.52 -0.35 -2.25
N ASP A 150 6.48 -1.16 -2.29
CA ASP A 150 5.76 -1.64 -1.11
C ASP A 150 6.13 -3.11 -0.85
N TYR A 151 6.89 -3.35 0.22
CA TYR A 151 7.10 -4.69 0.72
C TYR A 151 5.88 -5.09 1.56
N ALA A 152 5.02 -5.93 0.97
CA ALA A 152 3.65 -6.20 1.42
C ALA A 152 3.55 -7.12 2.66
N VAL A 153 4.30 -6.80 3.72
CA VAL A 153 4.18 -7.42 5.05
C VAL A 153 3.57 -6.44 6.04
N GLU A 154 2.82 -6.97 6.99
CA GLU A 154 2.11 -6.25 8.04
C GLU A 154 1.88 -7.18 9.23
N ASP A 155 1.32 -6.65 10.32
CA ASP A 155 0.81 -7.42 11.45
C ASP A 155 1.81 -8.39 12.10
N ALA A 156 3.05 -7.93 12.30
CA ALA A 156 4.05 -8.70 13.02
C ALA A 156 3.57 -9.00 14.44
N GLU A 157 3.68 -10.25 14.86
CA GLU A 157 3.23 -10.69 16.18
C GLU A 157 4.31 -10.56 17.26
N ASP A 158 5.59 -10.59 16.86
CA ASP A 158 6.73 -10.58 17.77
C ASP A 158 7.97 -9.85 17.20
N ASN A 159 8.95 -9.61 18.07
CA ASN A 159 10.20 -8.94 17.70
C ASN A 159 11.05 -9.70 16.66
N PRO A 160 11.23 -11.04 16.76
CA PRO A 160 11.90 -11.79 15.69
C PRO A 160 11.30 -11.59 14.30
N SER A 161 9.97 -11.60 14.16
CA SER A 161 9.28 -11.27 12.91
C SER A 161 9.57 -9.85 12.47
N CYS A 162 9.52 -8.87 13.38
CA CYS A 162 9.88 -7.49 13.08
C CYS A 162 11.33 -7.33 12.60
N ASP A 163 12.28 -8.09 13.16
CA ASP A 163 13.69 -8.06 12.75
C ASP A 163 13.89 -8.66 11.36
N GLN A 164 13.17 -9.74 11.02
CA GLN A 164 13.17 -10.31 9.67
C GLN A 164 12.59 -9.32 8.65
N ASN A 165 11.46 -8.69 8.99
CA ASN A 165 10.82 -7.69 8.16
C ASN A 165 11.72 -6.47 7.94
N LEU A 166 12.44 -6.02 8.97
CA LEU A 166 13.43 -4.95 8.86
C LEU A 166 14.49 -5.27 7.81
N GLU A 167 15.08 -6.48 7.83
CA GLU A 167 16.10 -6.84 6.86
C GLU A 167 15.53 -6.87 5.43
N ALA A 168 14.28 -7.30 5.25
CA ALA A 168 13.60 -7.23 3.94
C ALA A 168 13.31 -5.78 3.48
N PHE A 169 12.93 -4.88 4.38
CA PHE A 169 12.83 -3.44 4.06
C PHE A 169 14.19 -2.87 3.64
N LEU A 170 15.26 -3.18 4.38
CA LEU A 170 16.61 -2.72 4.04
C LEU A 170 17.08 -3.26 2.68
N GLN A 171 16.74 -4.50 2.33
CA GLN A 171 16.99 -5.08 1.01
C GLN A 171 16.17 -4.40 -0.09
N THR A 172 14.90 -4.08 0.19
CA THR A 172 14.02 -3.33 -0.72
C THR A 172 14.60 -1.96 -1.02
N VAL A 173 15.02 -1.20 0.00
CA VAL A 173 15.72 0.08 -0.18
C VAL A 173 17.01 -0.12 -0.98
N ALA A 174 17.79 -1.16 -0.65
CA ALA A 174 19.05 -1.43 -1.35
C ALA A 174 18.86 -1.72 -2.85
N SER A 175 17.75 -2.38 -3.21
CA SER A 175 17.43 -2.72 -4.60
C SER A 175 17.21 -1.49 -5.49
N THR A 176 16.84 -0.34 -4.91
CA THR A 176 16.63 0.91 -5.65
C THR A 176 17.88 1.39 -6.38
N LYS A 177 19.09 1.05 -5.89
CA LYS A 177 20.35 1.38 -6.57
C LYS A 177 20.54 0.68 -7.92
N THR A 178 19.80 -0.42 -8.15
CA THR A 178 19.84 -1.13 -9.43
C THR A 178 18.92 -0.49 -10.48
N LEU A 179 18.16 0.54 -10.10
CA LEU A 179 17.21 1.26 -10.94
C LEU A 179 17.75 2.64 -11.33
N PRO A 180 17.44 3.13 -12.55
CA PRO A 180 17.76 4.50 -12.92
C PRO A 180 17.13 5.52 -11.96
N GLN A 181 17.81 6.66 -11.76
CA GLN A 181 17.32 7.72 -10.90
C GLN A 181 15.93 8.19 -11.34
N GLY A 182 15.02 8.35 -10.37
CA GLY A 182 13.65 8.77 -10.62
C GLY A 182 12.69 7.66 -11.05
N CYS A 183 13.12 6.39 -11.17
CA CYS A 183 12.21 5.26 -11.41
C CYS A 183 11.31 4.94 -10.20
N VAL A 184 11.84 5.16 -9.00
CA VAL A 184 11.13 4.93 -7.73
C VAL A 184 10.80 6.28 -7.12
N SER A 185 9.57 6.43 -6.66
CA SER A 185 9.07 7.63 -5.99
C SER A 185 9.21 7.54 -4.48
N PHE A 186 8.78 6.42 -3.89
CA PHE A 186 8.88 6.15 -2.46
C PHE A 186 9.18 4.68 -2.21
N VAL A 187 9.85 4.39 -1.09
CA VAL A 187 9.75 3.10 -0.41
C VAL A 187 8.67 3.24 0.66
N ILE A 188 7.75 2.28 0.72
CA ILE A 188 6.66 2.26 1.69
C ILE A 188 7.07 1.39 2.89
N VAL A 189 6.78 1.87 4.10
CA VAL A 189 6.91 1.08 5.34
C VAL A 189 5.58 1.08 6.08
N LYS A 190 5.18 -0.09 6.57
CA LYS A 190 4.06 -0.27 7.49
C LYS A 190 4.62 -0.48 8.89
N ILE A 191 4.16 0.29 9.88
CA ILE A 191 4.69 0.22 11.24
C ILE A 191 4.30 -1.10 11.90
N THR A 192 3.12 -1.66 11.58
CA THR A 192 2.73 -3.00 12.06
C THR A 192 3.68 -4.11 11.61
N ALA A 193 4.48 -3.89 10.56
CA ALA A 193 5.49 -4.86 10.14
C ALA A 193 6.76 -4.84 11.00
N ILE A 194 7.04 -3.75 11.72
CA ILE A 194 8.28 -3.55 12.48
C ILE A 194 8.04 -3.31 13.98
N CYS A 195 6.78 -3.28 14.41
CA CYS A 195 6.36 -3.22 15.80
C CYS A 195 5.25 -4.27 16.04
N PRO A 196 5.32 -5.08 17.10
CA PRO A 196 4.26 -6.04 17.39
C PRO A 196 2.89 -5.36 17.44
N ILE A 197 1.92 -5.86 16.67
CA ILE A 197 0.60 -5.21 16.53
C ILE A 197 -0.11 -5.03 17.88
N SER A 198 0.04 -6.00 18.79
CA SER A 198 -0.52 -5.93 20.14
C SER A 198 0.05 -4.76 20.95
N LEU A 199 1.33 -4.43 20.78
CA LEU A 199 1.97 -3.29 21.42
C LEU A 199 1.45 -1.97 20.83
N LEU A 200 1.30 -1.88 19.50
CA LEU A 200 0.74 -0.70 18.86
C LEU A 200 -0.70 -0.41 19.32
N GLN A 201 -1.53 -1.45 19.50
CA GLN A 201 -2.88 -1.30 20.04
C GLN A 201 -2.85 -0.68 21.45
N ARG A 202 -1.98 -1.19 22.33
CA ARG A 202 -1.81 -0.65 23.68
C ARG A 202 -1.32 0.79 23.69
N VAL A 203 -0.34 1.12 22.86
CA VAL A 203 0.18 2.49 22.70
C VAL A 203 -0.94 3.42 22.22
N ALA A 204 -1.72 2.99 21.23
CA ALA A 204 -2.82 3.79 20.70
C ALA A 204 -3.90 4.06 21.77
N ASP A 205 -4.24 3.05 22.59
CA ASP A 205 -5.19 3.22 23.69
C ASP A 205 -4.66 4.15 24.78
N LEU A 206 -3.39 4.03 25.16
CA LEU A 206 -2.75 4.93 26.11
C LEU A 206 -2.74 6.40 25.62
N LEU A 207 -2.46 6.62 24.33
CA LEU A 207 -2.51 7.96 23.72
C LEU A 207 -3.93 8.53 23.69
N ARG A 208 -4.94 7.71 23.36
CA ARG A 208 -6.35 8.10 23.44
C ARG A 208 -6.78 8.40 24.87
N TRP A 209 -6.32 7.63 25.85
CA TRP A 209 -6.62 7.85 27.26
C TRP A 209 -6.03 9.16 27.76
N GLN A 210 -4.77 9.46 27.43
CA GLN A 210 -4.15 10.75 27.73
C GLN A 210 -4.91 11.93 27.08
N LYS A 211 -5.44 11.75 25.86
CA LYS A 211 -6.28 12.79 25.23
C LYS A 211 -7.57 13.05 26.02
N LYS A 212 -8.19 12.02 26.61
CA LYS A 212 -9.36 12.16 27.50
C LYS A 212 -8.99 12.77 28.85
N ASN A 213 -7.81 12.42 29.37
CA ASN A 213 -7.33 12.78 30.70
C ASN A 213 -5.95 13.43 30.60
N PRO A 214 -5.86 14.76 30.36
CA PRO A 214 -4.58 15.43 30.11
C PRO A 214 -3.55 15.33 31.25
N GLU A 215 -4.01 15.12 32.49
CA GLU A 215 -3.15 14.90 33.66
C GLU A 215 -2.49 13.51 33.68
N PHE A 216 -2.96 12.58 32.84
CA PHE A 216 -2.39 11.24 32.72
C PHE A 216 -1.04 11.30 32.00
N HIS A 217 0.02 10.96 32.73
CA HIS A 217 1.38 11.02 32.22
C HIS A 217 1.84 9.67 31.66
N LEU A 218 2.41 9.70 30.46
CA LEU A 218 3.01 8.54 29.79
C LEU A 218 4.54 8.67 29.88
N PRO A 219 5.22 7.89 30.73
CA PRO A 219 6.65 8.09 31.02
C PRO A 219 7.55 7.84 29.80
N TRP A 220 7.14 6.97 28.89
CA TRP A 220 7.83 6.64 27.64
C TRP A 220 7.53 7.63 26.50
N LYS A 221 6.56 8.53 26.67
CA LYS A 221 6.12 9.42 25.59
C LYS A 221 7.06 10.63 25.47
N HIS A 222 7.70 10.75 24.32
CA HIS A 222 8.51 11.93 23.99
C HIS A 222 7.63 13.12 23.57
N TYR A 223 8.19 14.33 23.67
CA TYR A 223 7.52 15.53 23.17
C TYR A 223 7.38 15.44 21.64
N SER A 224 6.14 15.50 21.16
CA SER A 224 5.79 15.43 19.74
C SER A 224 4.71 16.45 19.40
N TYR A 225 4.49 16.68 18.11
CA TYR A 225 3.32 17.43 17.65
C TYR A 225 2.03 16.75 18.09
N PRO A 226 0.91 17.49 18.20
CA PRO A 226 -0.38 16.90 18.53
C PRO A 226 -0.76 15.79 17.54
N ILE A 227 -0.79 14.55 18.04
CA ILE A 227 -1.15 13.36 17.25
C ILE A 227 -2.67 13.29 17.05
N LEU A 228 -3.43 13.64 18.10
CA LEU A 228 -4.89 13.52 18.12
C LEU A 228 -5.55 14.90 18.10
N SER A 229 -6.48 15.06 17.16
CA SER A 229 -7.35 16.23 17.05
C SER A 229 -8.47 16.20 18.10
N ASP A 230 -9.20 17.30 18.25
CA ASP A 230 -10.37 17.36 19.14
C ASP A 230 -11.56 16.54 18.61
N SER A 231 -11.54 16.18 17.32
CA SER A 231 -12.54 15.30 16.69
C SER A 231 -12.12 13.83 16.63
N THR A 232 -10.96 13.48 17.21
CA THR A 232 -10.47 12.10 17.19
C THR A 232 -11.45 11.16 17.91
N PRO A 233 -11.83 10.03 17.30
CA PRO A 233 -12.69 9.06 17.95
C PRO A 233 -11.99 8.35 19.12
N VAL A 234 -12.43 8.63 20.34
CA VAL A 234 -11.86 8.06 21.57
C VAL A 234 -12.71 6.93 22.17
N TYR A 235 -13.76 6.50 21.48
CA TYR A 235 -14.65 5.41 21.92
C TYR A 235 -13.97 4.03 21.92
N HIS A 236 -12.83 3.89 21.24
CA HIS A 236 -12.03 2.65 21.24
C HIS A 236 -11.45 2.30 22.61
N THR A 237 -11.31 3.28 23.51
CA THR A 237 -10.70 3.11 24.84
C THR A 237 -11.72 3.44 25.93
N PRO A 238 -12.63 2.51 26.29
CA PRO A 238 -13.75 2.81 27.19
C PRO A 238 -13.33 2.94 28.67
N ALA A 239 -12.23 2.30 29.06
CA ALA A 239 -11.69 2.29 30.42
C ALA A 239 -10.21 2.67 30.40
N GLU A 240 -9.67 2.97 31.59
CA GLU A 240 -8.25 3.25 31.78
C GLU A 240 -7.41 2.04 31.38
N PRO A 241 -6.49 2.17 30.40
CA PRO A 241 -5.60 1.09 30.03
C PRO A 241 -4.44 0.96 31.02
N GLU A 242 -4.00 -0.28 31.25
CA GLU A 242 -2.81 -0.54 32.06
C GLU A 242 -1.56 0.12 31.43
N PRO A 243 -0.66 0.69 32.25
CA PRO A 243 0.63 1.20 31.79
C PRO A 243 1.43 0.13 31.04
N LEU A 244 2.28 0.55 30.09
CA LEU A 244 3.22 -0.38 29.46
C LEU A 244 4.14 -0.99 30.51
N THR A 245 4.44 -2.27 30.33
CA THR A 245 5.48 -2.93 31.12
C THR A 245 6.86 -2.45 30.68
N PRO A 246 7.91 -2.57 31.52
CA PRO A 246 9.28 -2.22 31.11
C PRO A 246 9.74 -2.93 29.83
N GLN A 247 9.29 -4.18 29.61
CA GLN A 247 9.60 -4.92 28.40
C GLN A 247 8.90 -4.33 27.16
N GLU A 248 7.67 -3.86 27.30
CA GLU A 248 6.93 -3.22 26.21
C GLU A 248 7.49 -1.85 25.86
N GLU A 249 7.91 -1.06 26.85
CA GLU A 249 8.64 0.18 26.62
C GLU A 249 9.94 -0.09 25.86
N ALA A 250 10.70 -1.12 26.25
CA ALA A 250 11.90 -1.54 25.53
C ALA A 250 11.60 -1.99 24.09
N ASN A 251 10.50 -2.71 23.88
CA ASN A 251 10.07 -3.15 22.55
C ASN A 251 9.61 -1.97 21.67
N LEU A 252 8.98 -0.95 22.25
CA LEU A 252 8.58 0.26 21.55
C LEU A 252 9.81 1.05 21.08
N LEU A 253 10.81 1.21 21.95
CA LEU A 253 12.10 1.82 21.59
C LEU A 253 12.81 1.02 20.49
N LEU A 254 12.78 -0.32 20.57
CA LEU A 254 13.35 -1.17 19.54
C LEU A 254 12.66 -0.94 18.19
N ALA A 255 11.33 -0.85 18.16
CA ALA A 255 10.59 -0.56 16.93
C ALA A 255 10.94 0.82 16.32
N GLN A 256 11.08 1.85 17.16
CA GLN A 256 11.54 3.18 16.72
C GLN A 256 12.96 3.11 16.12
N GLU A 257 13.85 2.32 16.72
CA GLU A 257 15.19 2.07 16.19
C GLU A 257 15.15 1.34 14.83
N ARG A 258 14.22 0.39 14.63
CA ARG A 258 14.00 -0.24 13.31
C ARG A 258 13.60 0.79 12.26
N LEU A 259 12.62 1.65 12.56
CA LEU A 259 12.21 2.72 11.65
C LEU A 259 13.37 3.68 11.35
N ARG A 260 14.14 4.06 12.38
CA ARG A 260 15.33 4.92 12.21
C ARG A 260 16.38 4.28 11.29
N ARG A 261 16.60 2.96 11.39
CA ARG A 261 17.49 2.22 10.49
C ARG A 261 17.00 2.26 9.04
N ILE A 262 15.69 2.07 8.82
CA ILE A 262 15.08 2.18 7.49
C ILE A 262 15.25 3.61 6.95
N GLY A 263 14.90 4.62 7.74
CA GLY A 263 15.03 6.04 7.37
C GLY A 263 16.46 6.42 7.01
N LYS A 264 17.45 6.01 7.82
CA LYS A 264 18.87 6.22 7.51
C LYS A 264 19.28 5.53 6.20
N LYS A 265 18.78 4.32 5.94
CA LYS A 265 19.07 3.62 4.68
C LYS A 265 18.47 4.34 3.48
N CYS A 266 17.25 4.85 3.62
CA CYS A 266 16.59 5.65 2.60
C CYS A 266 17.37 6.95 2.31
N GLU A 267 17.83 7.64 3.35
CA GLU A 267 18.69 8.82 3.25
C GLU A 267 20.00 8.51 2.51
N GLU A 268 20.72 7.45 2.90
CA GLU A 268 21.95 6.99 2.24
C GLU A 268 21.76 6.69 0.73
N TYR A 269 20.53 6.36 0.32
CA TYR A 269 20.17 5.97 -1.04
C TYR A 269 19.45 7.10 -1.78
N ASN A 270 19.25 8.26 -1.13
CA ASN A 270 18.50 9.40 -1.63
C ASN A 270 17.12 8.99 -2.17
N ILE A 271 16.42 8.12 -1.42
CA ILE A 271 15.06 7.68 -1.76
C ILE A 271 14.08 8.12 -0.67
N PRO A 272 12.95 8.76 -1.03
CA PRO A 272 11.93 9.11 -0.06
C PRO A 272 11.32 7.87 0.63
N LEU A 273 11.14 7.97 1.94
CA LEU A 273 10.39 6.99 2.75
C LEU A 273 8.96 7.51 2.95
N CYS A 274 7.98 6.64 2.77
CA CYS A 274 6.58 6.90 3.11
C CYS A 274 6.14 5.91 4.20
N ILE A 275 5.57 6.41 5.29
CA ILE A 275 4.95 5.59 6.31
C ILE A 275 3.47 5.45 5.95
N ASP A 276 3.02 4.21 5.79
CA ASP A 276 1.64 3.92 5.39
C ASP A 276 0.66 4.18 6.54
N ALA A 277 -0.57 4.57 6.19
CA ALA A 277 -1.66 4.61 7.16
C ALA A 277 -2.31 3.23 7.23
N GLU A 278 -2.67 2.78 8.43
CA GLU A 278 -3.14 1.41 8.67
C GLU A 278 -4.47 1.43 9.46
N TYR A 279 -4.71 0.45 10.33
CA TYR A 279 -5.99 0.34 11.03
C TYR A 279 -6.23 1.51 11.99
N THR A 280 -7.48 2.00 12.04
CA THR A 280 -7.92 3.01 13.01
C THR A 280 -7.58 2.64 14.46
N ALA A 281 -7.58 1.34 14.79
CA ALA A 281 -7.26 0.82 16.12
C ALA A 281 -5.82 1.14 16.55
N VAL A 282 -4.87 1.17 15.62
CA VAL A 282 -3.43 1.41 15.88
C VAL A 282 -2.93 2.75 15.37
N GLN A 283 -3.68 3.45 14.51
CA GLN A 283 -3.22 4.69 13.86
C GLN A 283 -2.62 5.75 14.81
N PRO A 284 -3.18 6.03 16.00
CA PRO A 284 -2.53 6.93 16.96
C PRO A 284 -1.10 6.54 17.36
N ALA A 285 -0.81 5.23 17.43
CA ALA A 285 0.53 4.74 17.69
C ALA A 285 1.44 4.88 16.47
N ILE A 286 0.91 4.72 15.26
CA ILE A 286 1.65 4.93 14.00
C ILE A 286 2.04 6.40 13.86
N ASP A 287 1.09 7.31 14.08
CA ASP A 287 1.30 8.76 14.01
C ASP A 287 2.26 9.28 15.12
N TYR A 288 2.53 8.47 16.15
CA TYR A 288 3.50 8.78 17.19
C TYR A 288 4.96 8.50 16.78
N PHE A 289 5.19 7.55 15.86
CA PHE A 289 6.54 7.18 15.38
C PHE A 289 7.18 8.32 14.58
#